data_AF-A0A928WKR6-F1
#
_entry.id   AF-A0A928WKR6-F1
#
_cell.length_a   1.000
_cell.length_b   1.000
_cell.length_c   1.000
_cell.angle_alpha   90.00
_cell.angle_beta   90.00
_cell.angle_gamma   90.00
#
_symmetry.space_group_name_H-M   'P 1'
#
loop_
_entity.id
_entity.type
_entity.pdbx_description
1 polymer ?
#
loop_
_entity_poly.entity_id
_entity_poly.type
_entity_poly.pdbx_seq_one_letter_code
_entity_poly.pdbx_strand_id
1 'polypeptide(L)'
;MSKIAERTGVIWTPDDALDLLSVDVDGNCSQEEFWGMVAINQAGRDWLTGKIDIVEYLDKLEYYGVPNPFEIVDEFAEHVEFVISHA
;
A
#
# COMPACT_ATOMS: atom_id res chain seq x y z
N MET A 1 8.65 -2.57 12.14
CA MET A 1 8.49 -1.19 12.69
C MET A 1 8.97 -0.21 11.64
N SER A 2 8.09 0.17 10.71
CA SER A 2 8.41 1.20 9.71
C SER A 2 8.31 2.57 10.38
N LYS A 3 9.38 3.37 10.27
CA LYS A 3 9.51 4.69 10.89
C LYS A 3 8.97 5.71 9.89
N ILE A 4 7.65 5.87 9.83
CA ILE A 4 7.01 6.79 8.88
C ILE A 4 7.12 8.22 9.44
N ALA A 5 7.82 9.07 8.68
CA ALA A 5 7.89 10.55 8.61
C ALA A 5 7.86 11.41 9.90
N GLU A 6 6.97 11.16 10.85
CA GLU A 6 6.51 12.14 11.84
C GLU A 6 7.58 12.56 12.86
N ARG A 7 8.58 11.73 13.15
CA ARG A 7 9.58 12.02 14.21
C ARG A 7 10.72 12.94 13.81
N THR A 8 10.87 13.31 12.53
CA THR A 8 12.03 14.09 12.05
C THR A 8 11.70 15.51 11.61
N GLY A 9 10.42 15.88 11.51
CA GLY A 9 10.01 17.16 10.91
C GLY A 9 10.22 17.22 9.40
N VAL A 10 10.54 16.07 8.76
CA VAL A 10 10.62 15.91 7.32
C VAL A 10 9.41 15.10 6.87
N ILE A 11 8.57 15.71 6.05
CA ILE A 11 7.48 15.02 5.39
C ILE A 11 8.11 14.09 4.37
N TRP A 12 7.94 12.79 4.56
CA TRP A 12 8.32 11.82 3.55
C TRP A 12 7.26 11.84 2.46
N THR A 13 7.65 12.16 1.24
CA THR A 13 6.83 12.03 0.04
C THR A 13 7.50 10.98 -0.85
N PRO A 14 6.84 9.85 -1.14
CA PRO A 14 7.43 8.87 -2.05
C PRO A 14 7.52 9.43 -3.48
N ASP A 15 8.47 8.94 -4.25
CA ASP A 15 8.57 9.26 -5.68
C ASP A 15 7.45 8.56 -6.48
N ASP A 16 6.96 7.40 -6.01
CA ASP A 16 5.81 6.68 -6.55
C ASP A 16 4.76 6.44 -5.44
N ALA A 17 3.51 6.83 -5.66
CA ALA A 17 2.42 6.59 -4.71
C ALA A 17 2.22 5.10 -4.39
N LEU A 18 2.69 4.20 -5.26
CA LEU A 18 2.72 2.76 -5.00
C LEU A 18 3.56 2.40 -3.76
N ASP A 19 4.59 3.18 -3.42
CA ASP A 19 5.46 2.90 -2.26
C ASP A 19 4.69 2.96 -0.92
N LEU A 20 3.54 3.65 -0.89
CA LEU A 20 2.64 3.68 0.27
C LEU A 20 1.77 2.42 0.38
N LEU A 21 1.52 1.74 -0.75
CA LEU A 21 0.64 0.57 -0.85
C LEU A 21 1.42 -0.74 -1.01
N SER A 22 2.72 -0.66 -1.27
CA SER A 22 3.54 -1.82 -1.57
C SER A 22 3.73 -2.69 -0.34
N VAL A 23 3.50 -3.98 -0.52
CA VAL A 23 3.85 -5.01 0.46
C VAL A 23 5.12 -5.73 0.03
N ASP A 24 5.85 -6.24 1.01
CA ASP A 24 7.05 -7.05 0.81
C ASP A 24 6.96 -8.32 1.65
N VAL A 25 7.65 -9.37 1.21
CA VAL A 25 7.74 -10.65 1.92
C VAL A 25 9.18 -10.92 2.31
N ASP A 26 9.40 -11.75 3.32
CA ASP A 26 10.76 -12.06 3.74
C ASP A 26 11.50 -12.93 2.69
N GLY A 27 12.83 -12.99 2.81
CA GLY A 27 13.67 -13.76 1.89
C GLY A 27 13.52 -15.27 1.97
N ASN A 28 12.75 -15.79 2.94
CA ASN A 28 12.43 -17.21 3.11
C ASN A 28 10.98 -17.54 2.75
N CYS A 29 10.27 -16.60 2.12
CA CYS A 29 8.88 -16.80 1.72
C CYS A 29 8.71 -17.99 0.77
N SER A 30 7.53 -18.59 0.85
CA SER A 30 7.08 -19.57 -0.12
C SER A 30 6.83 -18.92 -1.48
N GLN A 31 6.80 -19.73 -2.53
CA GLN A 31 6.45 -19.25 -3.86
C GLN A 31 5.03 -18.66 -3.91
N GLU A 32 4.10 -19.19 -3.11
CA GLU A 32 2.74 -18.67 -3.01
C GLU A 32 2.72 -17.26 -2.41
N GLU A 33 3.44 -17.03 -1.30
CA GLU A 33 3.58 -15.71 -0.69
C GLU A 33 4.25 -14.71 -1.64
N PHE A 34 5.29 -15.13 -2.36
CA PHE A 34 5.94 -14.28 -3.36
C PHE A 34 4.98 -13.85 -4.47
N TRP A 35 4.19 -14.79 -5.02
CA TRP A 35 3.20 -14.44 -6.05
C TRP A 35 2.05 -13.61 -5.50
N GLY A 36 1.64 -13.85 -4.25
CA GLY A 36 0.68 -13.00 -3.54
C GLY A 36 1.16 -11.56 -3.41
N MET A 37 2.41 -11.36 -2.98
CA MET A 37 3.05 -10.04 -2.91
C MET A 37 3.03 -9.32 -4.27
N VAL A 38 3.47 -10.01 -5.33
CA VAL A 38 3.47 -9.45 -6.69
C VAL A 38 2.07 -9.04 -7.13
N ALA A 39 1.07 -9.89 -6.85
CA ALA A 39 -0.31 -9.62 -7.22
C ALA A 39 -0.93 -8.45 -6.44
N ILE A 40 -0.65 -8.34 -5.14
CA ILE A 40 -1.08 -7.21 -4.30
C ILE A 40 -0.47 -5.91 -4.82
N ASN A 41 0.84 -5.89 -5.09
CA ASN A 41 1.54 -4.68 -5.58
C ASN A 41 1.01 -4.26 -6.97
N GLN A 42 0.73 -5.23 -7.84
CA GLN A 42 0.09 -4.93 -9.12
C GLN A 42 -1.33 -4.39 -8.95
N ALA A 43 -2.11 -4.93 -8.00
CA ALA A 43 -3.45 -4.44 -7.70
C ALA A 43 -3.44 -2.99 -7.19
N GLY A 44 -2.49 -2.64 -6.32
CA GLY A 44 -2.30 -1.26 -5.86
C GLY A 44 -2.02 -0.30 -7.02
N ARG A 45 -1.15 -0.69 -7.96
CA ARG A 45 -0.87 0.11 -9.16
C ARG A 45 -2.08 0.20 -10.10
N ASP A 46 -2.81 -0.89 -10.29
CA ASP A 46 -4.02 -0.89 -11.11
C ASP A 46 -5.10 0.02 -10.50
N TRP A 47 -5.22 0.07 -9.17
CA TRP A 47 -6.14 0.97 -8.48
C TRP A 47 -5.71 2.44 -8.61
N LEU A 48 -4.44 2.76 -8.32
CA LEU A 48 -3.90 4.12 -8.44
C LEU A 48 -4.00 4.68 -9.87
N THR A 49 -3.96 3.82 -10.88
CA THR A 49 -4.10 4.21 -12.30
C THR A 49 -5.54 4.18 -12.81
N GLY A 50 -6.51 3.81 -11.96
CA GLY A 50 -7.94 3.76 -12.29
C GLY A 50 -8.35 2.59 -13.19
N LYS A 51 -7.50 1.57 -13.31
CA LYS A 51 -7.79 0.35 -14.07
C LYS A 51 -8.76 -0.58 -13.33
N ILE A 52 -8.69 -0.58 -12.00
CA ILE A 52 -9.67 -1.25 -11.12
C ILE A 52 -10.23 -0.23 -10.14
N ASP A 53 -11.45 -0.47 -9.64
CA ASP A 53 -12.04 0.36 -8.60
C ASP A 53 -11.59 -0.08 -7.19
N ILE A 54 -11.98 0.69 -6.18
CA ILE A 54 -11.62 0.42 -4.79
C ILE A 54 -12.22 -0.90 -4.26
N VAL A 55 -13.38 -1.31 -4.76
CA VAL A 55 -14.03 -2.57 -4.33
C VAL A 55 -13.21 -3.74 -4.85
N GLU A 56 -12.86 -3.73 -6.13
CA GLU A 56 -12.01 -4.78 -6.71
C GLU A 56 -10.60 -4.80 -6.07
N TYR A 57 -10.06 -3.64 -5.69
CA TYR A 57 -8.79 -3.60 -4.96
C TYR A 57 -8.89 -4.28 -3.58
N LEU A 58 -9.92 -3.92 -2.79
CA LEU A 58 -10.16 -4.51 -1.47
C LEU A 58 -10.42 -6.03 -1.56
N ASP A 59 -11.17 -6.49 -2.56
CA ASP A 59 -11.43 -7.91 -2.80
C ASP A 59 -10.12 -8.67 -3.08
N LYS A 60 -9.19 -8.08 -3.84
CA LYS A 60 -7.87 -8.69 -4.09
C LYS A 60 -7.02 -8.74 -2.83
N LEU A 61 -7.03 -7.70 -2.00
CA LEU A 61 -6.32 -7.69 -0.72
C LEU A 61 -6.83 -8.82 0.19
N GLU A 62 -8.16 -8.96 0.33
CA GLU A 62 -8.77 -10.02 1.12
C GLU A 62 -8.43 -11.41 0.56
N TYR A 63 -8.51 -11.58 -0.76
CA TYR A 63 -8.18 -12.85 -1.43
C TYR A 63 -6.74 -13.31 -1.15
N TYR A 64 -5.78 -12.39 -1.13
CA TYR A 64 -4.37 -12.70 -0.82
C TYR A 64 -4.05 -12.68 0.69
N GLY A 65 -5.07 -12.61 1.55
CA GLY A 65 -4.93 -12.80 2.99
C GLY A 65 -4.44 -11.57 3.74
N VAL A 66 -4.55 -10.37 3.17
CA VAL A 66 -4.26 -9.12 3.88
C VAL A 66 -5.35 -8.91 4.95
N PRO A 67 -5.00 -8.90 6.24
CA PRO A 67 -5.96 -8.63 7.29
C PRO A 67 -6.39 -7.16 7.23
N ASN A 68 -7.69 -6.92 7.39
CA ASN A 68 -8.29 -5.57 7.37
C ASN A 68 -7.88 -4.69 6.17
N PRO A 69 -8.27 -5.03 4.93
CA PRO A 69 -7.93 -4.25 3.73
C PRO A 69 -8.22 -2.73 3.82
N PHE A 70 -9.24 -2.33 4.60
CA PHE A 70 -9.57 -0.94 4.84
C PHE A 70 -8.49 -0.17 5.59
N GLU A 71 -7.74 -0.83 6.49
CA GLU A 71 -6.68 -0.19 7.28
C GLU A 71 -5.56 0.34 6.37
N ILE A 72 -5.20 -0.41 5.32
CA ILE A 72 -4.21 0.03 4.32
C ILE A 72 -4.69 1.27 3.57
N VAL A 73 -5.97 1.29 3.19
CA VAL A 73 -6.56 2.42 2.46
C VAL A 73 -6.65 3.66 3.35
N ASP A 74 -6.99 3.48 4.62
CA ASP A 74 -7.04 4.55 5.62
C ASP A 74 -5.63 5.12 5.86
N GLU A 75 -4.61 4.28 6.07
CA GLU A 75 -3.22 4.72 6.22
C GLU A 75 -2.72 5.48 4.98
N PHE A 76 -3.06 5.01 3.78
CA PHE A 76 -2.75 5.70 2.53
C PHE A 76 -3.43 7.08 2.47
N ALA A 77 -4.72 7.14 2.79
CA ALA A 77 -5.50 8.38 2.75
C ALA A 77 -4.99 9.41 3.77
N GLU A 78 -4.71 8.98 5.00
CA GLU A 78 -4.12 9.81 6.05
C GLU A 78 -2.76 10.38 5.62
N HIS A 79 -1.92 9.56 4.99
CA HIS A 79 -0.63 10.02 4.49
C HIS A 79 -0.77 11.06 3.39
N VAL A 80 -1.66 10.82 2.41
CA VAL A 80 -1.94 11.77 1.33
C VAL A 80 -2.50 13.08 1.87
N GLU A 81 -3.44 13.04 2.82
CA GLU A 81 -4.00 14.22 3.47
C GLU A 81 -2.92 15.00 4.25
N PHE A 82 -2.05 14.29 4.96
CA PHE A 82 -0.93 14.90 5.68
C PHE A 82 0.02 15.63 4.72
N VAL A 83 0.37 15.02 3.58
CA VAL A 83 1.21 15.66 2.56
C VAL A 83 0.52 16.88 1.96
N ILE A 84 -0.76 16.78 1.58
CA ILE A 84 -1.51 17.89 0.97
C ILE A 84 -1.67 19.07 1.93
N SER A 85 -1.95 18.81 3.22
CA SER A 85 -2.16 19.86 4.22
C SER A 85 -0.88 20.64 4.58
N HIS A 86 0.28 20.16 4.17
CA HIS A 86 1.59 20.75 4.46
C HIS A 86 2.42 21.10 3.21
N ALA A 87 1.84 20.93 2.01
CA ALA A 87 2.41 21.37 0.72
C ALA A 87 2.05 22.84 0.41
#